data_AF-Q4CST8-F1
#
_entry.id   AF-Q4CST8-F1
#
_cell.length_a   1.000
_cell.length_b   1.000
_cell.length_c   1.000
_cell.angle_alpha   90.00
_cell.angle_beta   90.00
_cell.angle_gamma   90.00
#
_symmetry.space_group_name_H-M   'P 1'
#
loop_
_entity.id
_entity.type
_entity.pdbx_description
1 polymer ?
#
loop_
_entity_poly.entity_id
_entity_poly.type
_entity_poly.pdbx_seq_one_letter_code
_entity_poly.pdbx_strand_id
1 'polypeptide(L)'
;MPGSEVYCAEEAHVERLEGTEVPTRNGPCPPVQGRCEAGRIRGSTQAEDDRVIFAEEIKKGTENVVAAALNCTSLVKSRPVFHRFKAESERRALLSSLELLLRLYFLDCENKALLTAIHGLRNQLADLRNQDVFGCARGKYPEVYILYEFFSLRKLLLNWGKLGADNQIAAMETALKLVVLVKSLAYMALEAHLRAAKEKPQLVEKSVTNIVACLDQACCDTPYGFFSVCCNVIPAVHPHYRSPVGKLAPELVLKEEGGETDDDNITSPEDEFVGRVIGLAHPLSKKRMMDRPESRQAQGARQRHTDKVKKEHNVCCSKYHTQYSAPERHASKECQFCVVCHMMEILFNGYTKKCCWGHDPSENRIAFHLKRYPRVYEAALQRLAKWRQGVSLPPCKSIF
;
A
#
# COMPACT_ATOMS: atom_id res chain seq x y z
N MET A 1 -24.73 5.38 11.37
CA MET A 1 -24.62 5.66 9.94
C MET A 1 -25.89 5.19 9.26
N PRO A 2 -26.53 6.03 8.45
CA PRO A 2 -27.45 5.56 7.43
C PRO A 2 -26.65 4.69 6.46
N GLY A 3 -27.10 3.46 6.20
CA GLY A 3 -26.40 2.55 5.29
C GLY A 3 -26.33 3.10 3.86
N SER A 4 -25.58 2.46 2.97
CA SER A 4 -25.58 2.79 1.54
C SER A 4 -26.99 2.88 0.95
N GLU A 5 -27.92 2.09 1.49
CA GLU A 5 -29.35 2.14 1.15
C GLU A 5 -29.98 3.52 1.41
N VAL A 6 -29.60 4.22 2.48
CA VAL A 6 -30.15 5.54 2.79
C VAL A 6 -29.56 6.60 1.89
N TYR A 7 -28.26 6.54 1.60
CA TYR A 7 -27.65 7.44 0.60
C TYR A 7 -28.31 7.26 -0.77
N CYS A 8 -28.48 6.00 -1.22
CA CYS A 8 -29.16 5.72 -2.48
C CYS A 8 -30.63 6.15 -2.44
N ALA A 9 -31.32 6.06 -1.29
CA ALA A 9 -32.70 6.51 -1.16
C ALA A 9 -32.82 8.05 -1.18
N GLU A 10 -31.87 8.77 -0.57
CA GLU A 10 -31.80 10.22 -0.60
C GLU A 10 -31.49 10.73 -2.02
N GLU A 11 -30.49 10.17 -2.69
CA GLU A 11 -30.20 10.45 -4.10
C GLU A 11 -31.42 10.16 -5.00
N ALA A 12 -32.04 8.99 -4.83
CA ALA A 12 -33.26 8.62 -5.57
C ALA A 12 -34.46 9.52 -5.27
N HIS A 13 -34.45 10.24 -4.14
CA HIS A 13 -35.48 11.21 -3.79
C HIS A 13 -35.17 12.59 -4.41
N VAL A 14 -33.91 13.01 -4.40
CA VAL A 14 -33.44 14.23 -5.09
C VAL A 14 -33.69 14.12 -6.58
N GLU A 15 -33.28 13.02 -7.21
CA GLU A 15 -33.51 12.77 -8.64
C GLU A 15 -35.01 12.79 -9.00
N ARG A 16 -35.88 12.26 -8.12
CA ARG A 16 -37.34 12.30 -8.31
C ARG A 16 -37.92 13.71 -8.20
N LEU A 17 -37.40 14.54 -7.30
CA LEU A 17 -37.79 15.95 -7.20
C LEU A 17 -37.40 16.74 -8.44
N GLU A 18 -36.30 16.36 -9.08
CA GLU A 18 -35.81 16.93 -10.34
C GLU A 18 -36.54 16.36 -11.58
N GLY A 19 -37.55 15.52 -11.39
CA GLY A 19 -38.34 14.92 -12.47
C GLY A 19 -37.65 13.77 -13.19
N THR A 20 -36.56 13.24 -12.62
CA THR A 20 -35.85 12.10 -13.18
C THR A 20 -36.53 10.81 -12.72
N GLU A 21 -36.92 9.95 -13.67
CA GLU A 21 -37.45 8.63 -13.35
C GLU A 21 -36.33 7.73 -12.80
N VAL A 22 -36.40 7.46 -11.50
CA VAL A 22 -35.48 6.54 -10.83
C VAL A 22 -36.06 5.12 -10.90
N PRO A 23 -35.35 4.15 -11.50
CA PRO A 23 -35.83 2.77 -11.60
C PRO A 23 -36.11 2.17 -10.22
N THR A 24 -37.36 1.79 -9.97
CA THR A 24 -37.72 1.00 -8.77
C THR A 24 -37.18 -0.42 -8.88
N ARG A 25 -36.83 -1.04 -7.75
CA ARG A 25 -36.20 -2.39 -7.62
C ARG A 25 -36.86 -3.52 -8.43
N ASN A 26 -38.12 -3.37 -8.84
CA ASN A 26 -38.87 -4.38 -9.59
C ASN A 26 -39.03 -4.04 -11.10
N GLY A 27 -38.45 -2.94 -11.57
CA GLY A 27 -38.44 -2.59 -13.00
C GLY A 27 -37.23 -3.18 -13.72
N PRO A 28 -37.38 -3.70 -14.94
CA PRO A 28 -36.25 -4.15 -15.74
C PRO A 28 -35.31 -2.98 -16.01
N CYS A 29 -34.05 -3.08 -15.57
CA CYS A 29 -32.98 -2.11 -15.87
C CYS A 29 -32.88 -1.94 -17.39
N PRO A 30 -33.27 -0.79 -17.96
CA PRO A 30 -32.96 -0.52 -19.36
C PRO A 30 -31.43 -0.35 -19.47
N PRO A 31 -30.81 -0.90 -20.52
CA PRO A 31 -29.37 -0.76 -20.73
C PRO A 31 -29.01 0.72 -20.75
N VAL A 32 -28.07 1.09 -19.87
CA VAL A 32 -27.55 2.45 -19.66
C VAL A 32 -26.81 2.89 -20.92
N GLN A 33 -27.56 3.32 -21.93
CA GLN A 33 -27.03 3.88 -23.18
C GLN A 33 -27.83 5.13 -23.59
N GLY A 34 -28.34 5.86 -22.59
CA GLY A 34 -29.14 7.08 -22.80
C GLY A 34 -28.57 8.39 -22.24
N ARG A 35 -27.58 8.36 -21.31
CA ARG A 35 -27.06 9.61 -20.72
C ARG A 35 -25.89 10.26 -21.48
N CYS A 36 -25.26 9.59 -22.45
CA CYS A 36 -24.20 10.22 -23.27
C CYS A 36 -24.74 11.11 -24.41
N GLU A 37 -26.03 11.06 -24.75
CA GLU A 37 -26.58 11.85 -25.86
C GLU A 37 -27.29 13.14 -25.42
N ALA A 38 -27.79 13.22 -24.19
CA ALA A 38 -28.37 14.46 -23.65
C ALA A 38 -27.35 15.62 -23.60
N GLY A 39 -26.06 15.32 -23.44
CA GLY A 39 -24.99 16.31 -23.48
C GLY A 39 -24.62 16.80 -24.88
N ARG A 40 -24.98 16.08 -25.96
CA ARG A 40 -24.64 16.50 -27.34
C ARG A 40 -25.69 17.38 -28.00
N ILE A 41 -26.92 17.41 -27.49
CA ILE A 41 -28.00 18.22 -28.08
C ILE A 41 -28.10 19.61 -27.43
N ARG A 42 -27.31 19.92 -26.40
CA ARG A 42 -27.08 21.31 -25.95
C ARG A 42 -25.95 21.95 -26.76
N GLY A 43 -26.18 22.04 -28.06
CA GLY A 43 -25.35 22.83 -28.95
C GLY A 43 -25.55 24.33 -28.68
N SER A 44 -24.42 25.04 -28.56
CA SER A 44 -24.24 26.39 -29.09
C SER A 44 -25.06 27.51 -28.42
N THR A 45 -24.55 28.03 -27.28
CA THR A 45 -24.27 29.48 -27.05
C THR A 45 -24.11 29.81 -25.55
N GLN A 46 -23.23 29.12 -24.80
CA GLN A 46 -22.84 29.57 -23.44
C GLN A 46 -21.55 28.89 -22.93
N ALA A 47 -20.55 28.73 -23.82
CA ALA A 47 -19.40 27.86 -23.56
C ALA A 47 -18.38 28.38 -22.50
N GLU A 48 -18.45 29.65 -22.10
CA GLU A 48 -17.53 30.18 -21.07
C GLU A 48 -18.08 30.04 -19.65
N ASP A 49 -19.39 30.22 -19.45
CA ASP A 49 -20.01 30.19 -18.12
C ASP A 49 -20.11 28.74 -17.59
N ASP A 50 -20.49 27.80 -18.46
CA ASP A 50 -20.62 26.37 -18.11
C ASP A 50 -19.29 25.75 -17.65
N ARG A 51 -18.15 26.22 -18.15
CA ARG A 51 -16.83 25.72 -17.71
C ARG A 51 -16.52 26.14 -16.28
N VAL A 52 -16.90 27.36 -15.90
CA VAL A 52 -16.69 27.87 -14.53
C VAL A 52 -17.62 27.14 -13.57
N ILE A 53 -18.89 26.97 -13.95
CA ILE A 53 -19.89 26.25 -13.14
C ILE A 53 -19.45 24.78 -12.93
N PHE A 54 -19.01 24.10 -13.99
CA PHE A 54 -18.54 22.71 -13.87
C PHE A 54 -17.29 22.59 -13.01
N ALA A 55 -16.35 23.54 -13.13
CA ALA A 55 -15.15 23.56 -12.28
C ALA A 55 -15.50 23.82 -10.80
N GLU A 56 -16.45 24.72 -10.51
CA GLU A 56 -16.93 24.96 -9.15
C GLU A 56 -17.70 23.78 -8.58
N GLU A 57 -18.52 23.11 -9.39
CA GLU A 57 -19.25 21.91 -8.97
C GLU A 57 -18.30 20.75 -8.68
N ILE A 58 -17.28 20.53 -9.54
CA ILE A 58 -16.19 19.59 -9.27
C ILE A 58 -15.47 19.98 -8.00
N LYS A 59 -15.14 21.26 -7.79
CA LYS A 59 -14.44 21.73 -6.59
C LYS A 59 -15.26 21.44 -5.33
N LYS A 60 -16.54 21.79 -5.33
CA LYS A 60 -17.47 21.54 -4.21
C LYS A 60 -17.67 20.05 -3.95
N GLY A 61 -17.85 19.26 -5.01
CA GLY A 61 -17.92 17.80 -4.93
C GLY A 61 -16.64 17.19 -4.36
N THR A 62 -15.49 17.69 -4.80
CA THR A 62 -14.17 17.29 -4.30
C THR A 62 -14.04 17.63 -2.82
N GLU A 63 -14.34 18.86 -2.41
CA GLU A 63 -14.32 19.28 -1.01
C GLU A 63 -15.22 18.41 -0.13
N ASN A 64 -16.42 18.04 -0.59
CA ASN A 64 -17.33 17.14 0.12
C ASN A 64 -16.76 15.72 0.27
N VAL A 65 -16.20 15.15 -0.81
CA VAL A 65 -15.57 13.82 -0.77
C VAL A 65 -14.33 13.84 0.13
N VAL A 66 -13.53 14.91 0.06
CA VAL A 66 -12.37 15.12 0.93
C VAL A 66 -12.80 15.22 2.39
N ALA A 67 -13.83 16.01 2.69
CA ALA A 67 -14.38 16.12 4.05
C ALA A 67 -14.90 14.77 4.55
N ALA A 68 -15.60 14.01 3.71
CA ALA A 68 -16.06 12.66 4.04
C ALA A 68 -14.88 11.70 4.29
N ALA A 69 -13.85 11.72 3.45
CA ALA A 69 -12.65 10.89 3.60
C ALA A 69 -11.87 11.24 4.88
N LEU A 70 -11.70 12.53 5.18
CA LEU A 70 -11.07 13.01 6.41
C LEU A 70 -11.91 12.63 7.64
N ASN A 71 -13.23 12.78 7.58
CA ASN A 71 -14.13 12.37 8.66
C ASN A 71 -14.08 10.86 8.91
N CYS A 72 -13.97 10.04 7.86
CA CYS A 72 -13.76 8.59 7.97
C CYS A 72 -12.43 8.23 8.67
N THR A 73 -11.41 9.08 8.63
CA THR A 73 -10.16 8.82 9.37
C THR A 73 -10.21 9.18 10.84
N SER A 74 -11.07 10.13 11.25
CA SER A 74 -11.15 10.56 12.65
C SER A 74 -12.18 9.77 13.48
N LEU A 75 -13.22 9.25 12.84
CA LEU A 75 -14.36 8.66 13.52
C LEU A 75 -14.52 7.20 13.14
N VAL A 76 -14.37 6.36 14.16
CA VAL A 76 -14.75 4.95 14.22
C VAL A 76 -13.77 4.01 13.51
N LYS A 77 -13.32 3.01 14.29
CA LYS A 77 -12.62 1.81 13.81
C LYS A 77 -13.49 1.09 12.78
N SER A 78 -13.50 1.55 11.53
CA SER A 78 -14.02 0.77 10.42
C SER A 78 -13.12 -0.47 10.34
N ARG A 79 -13.68 -1.63 10.66
CA ARG A 79 -13.01 -2.89 10.36
C ARG A 79 -12.74 -2.85 8.85
N PRO A 80 -11.49 -3.00 8.39
CA PRO A 80 -11.25 -3.14 6.96
C PRO A 80 -12.03 -4.37 6.51
N VAL A 81 -13.12 -4.13 5.77
CA VAL A 81 -13.83 -5.20 5.07
C VAL A 81 -12.87 -5.60 3.96
N PHE A 82 -12.18 -6.73 4.15
CA PHE A 82 -11.29 -7.30 3.14
C PHE A 82 -12.15 -7.74 1.96
N HIS A 83 -12.33 -6.84 0.99
CA HIS A 83 -12.91 -7.18 -0.29
C HIS A 83 -11.82 -7.79 -1.16
N ARG A 84 -11.93 -9.09 -1.43
CA ARG A 84 -11.03 -9.79 -2.34
C ARG A 84 -11.55 -9.60 -3.76
N PHE A 85 -10.91 -8.71 -4.52
CA PHE A 85 -11.22 -8.45 -5.92
C PHE A 85 -11.03 -9.73 -6.73
N LYS A 86 -12.12 -10.32 -7.22
CA LYS A 86 -12.07 -11.57 -8.00
C LYS A 86 -12.20 -11.27 -9.48
N ALA A 87 -13.07 -10.34 -9.85
CA ALA A 87 -13.29 -10.02 -11.26
C ALA A 87 -12.19 -9.10 -11.77
N GLU A 88 -11.76 -9.32 -13.01
CA GLU A 88 -10.77 -8.46 -13.67
C GLU A 88 -11.24 -7.00 -13.75
N SER A 89 -12.53 -6.78 -14.00
CA SER A 89 -13.15 -5.45 -14.02
C SER A 89 -12.97 -4.70 -12.70
N GLU A 90 -13.13 -5.37 -11.56
CA GLU A 90 -12.94 -4.75 -10.23
C GLU A 90 -11.46 -4.41 -9.98
N ARG A 91 -10.54 -5.32 -10.38
CA ARG A 91 -9.08 -5.09 -10.27
C ARG A 91 -8.66 -3.90 -11.13
N ARG A 92 -9.17 -3.81 -12.36
CA ARG A 92 -8.94 -2.69 -13.29
C ARG A 92 -9.50 -1.38 -12.74
N ALA A 93 -10.71 -1.39 -12.18
CA ALA A 93 -11.32 -0.20 -11.59
C ALA A 93 -10.53 0.32 -10.37
N LEU A 94 -10.03 -0.59 -9.53
CA LEU A 94 -9.17 -0.21 -8.41
C LEU A 94 -7.84 0.39 -8.90
N LEU A 95 -7.19 -0.24 -9.89
CA LEU A 95 -5.91 0.23 -10.41
C LEU A 95 -6.03 1.54 -11.20
N SER A 96 -7.13 1.76 -11.93
CA SER A 96 -7.38 3.03 -12.61
C SER A 96 -7.65 4.15 -11.61
N SER A 97 -8.39 3.85 -10.54
CA SER A 97 -8.61 4.79 -9.43
C SER A 97 -7.29 5.13 -8.73
N LEU A 98 -6.43 4.13 -8.48
CA LEU A 98 -5.11 4.35 -7.92
C LEU A 98 -4.25 5.23 -8.83
N GLU A 99 -4.19 4.93 -10.13
CA GLU A 99 -3.41 5.72 -11.08
C GLU A 99 -3.84 7.19 -11.05
N LEU A 100 -5.15 7.43 -11.12
CA LEU A 100 -5.71 8.77 -11.08
C LEU A 100 -5.33 9.50 -9.78
N LEU A 101 -5.50 8.85 -8.62
CA LEU A 101 -5.13 9.42 -7.33
C LEU A 101 -3.63 9.75 -7.24
N LEU A 102 -2.75 8.84 -7.71
CA LEU A 102 -1.31 9.06 -7.72
C LEU A 102 -0.94 10.25 -8.62
N ARG A 103 -1.52 10.35 -9.81
CA ARG A 103 -1.24 11.45 -10.74
C ARG A 103 -1.70 12.80 -10.20
N LEU A 104 -2.93 12.86 -9.67
CA LEU A 104 -3.42 14.06 -9.02
C LEU A 104 -2.51 14.43 -7.83
N TYR A 105 -2.05 13.45 -7.06
CA TYR A 105 -1.14 13.70 -5.96
C TYR A 105 0.21 14.26 -6.42
N PHE A 106 0.79 13.78 -7.52
CA PHE A 106 2.03 14.34 -8.04
C PHE A 106 1.88 15.74 -8.66
N LEU A 107 0.67 16.13 -9.04
CA LEU A 107 0.35 17.49 -9.49
C LEU A 107 0.02 18.44 -8.33
N ASP A 108 -0.47 17.90 -7.21
CA ASP A 108 -0.79 18.63 -5.98
C ASP A 108 -0.34 17.84 -4.74
N CYS A 109 0.98 17.84 -4.51
CA CYS A 109 1.62 17.06 -3.45
C CYS A 109 1.27 17.54 -2.03
N GLU A 110 0.69 18.74 -1.89
CA GLU A 110 0.28 19.30 -0.59
C GLU A 110 -1.13 18.85 -0.19
N ASN A 111 -1.86 18.22 -1.13
CA ASN A 111 -3.20 17.72 -0.90
C ASN A 111 -3.23 16.50 0.03
N LYS A 112 -3.51 16.77 1.31
CA LYS A 112 -3.61 15.73 2.35
C LYS A 112 -4.74 14.72 2.08
N ALA A 113 -5.75 15.10 1.32
CA ALA A 113 -6.87 14.23 1.02
C ALA A 113 -6.49 13.15 0.01
N LEU A 114 -5.76 13.52 -1.05
CA LEU A 114 -5.20 12.57 -2.01
C LEU A 114 -4.24 11.59 -1.31
N LEU A 115 -3.38 12.11 -0.43
CA LEU A 115 -2.50 11.28 0.39
C LEU A 115 -3.27 10.27 1.25
N THR A 116 -4.37 10.71 1.87
CA THR A 116 -5.23 9.86 2.70
C THR A 116 -5.94 8.79 1.88
N ALA A 117 -6.47 9.15 0.71
CA ALA A 117 -7.13 8.23 -0.21
C ALA A 117 -6.17 7.13 -0.70
N ILE A 118 -4.95 7.51 -1.14
CA ILE A 118 -3.92 6.54 -1.57
C ILE A 118 -3.56 5.58 -0.43
N HIS A 119 -3.36 6.09 0.78
CA HIS A 119 -3.09 5.25 1.95
C HIS A 119 -4.23 4.27 2.27
N GLY A 120 -5.49 4.68 2.03
CA GLY A 120 -6.68 3.83 2.22
C GLY A 120 -6.73 2.60 1.30
N LEU A 121 -5.97 2.60 0.19
CA LEU A 121 -5.91 1.50 -0.78
C LEU A 121 -4.78 0.50 -0.49
N ARG A 122 -3.93 0.73 0.52
CA ARG A 122 -2.70 -0.04 0.73
C ARG A 122 -2.93 -1.55 0.89
N ASN A 123 -3.99 -1.96 1.59
CA ASN A 123 -4.26 -3.38 1.82
C ASN A 123 -4.69 -4.07 0.52
N GLN A 124 -5.52 -3.40 -0.27
CA GLN A 124 -5.99 -3.87 -1.56
C GLN A 124 -4.83 -4.01 -2.56
N LEU A 125 -3.85 -3.09 -2.53
CA LEU A 125 -2.65 -3.17 -3.36
C LEU A 125 -1.71 -4.30 -2.94
N ALA A 126 -1.59 -4.57 -1.64
CA ALA A 126 -0.88 -5.75 -1.16
C ALA A 126 -1.55 -7.04 -1.67
N ASP A 127 -2.88 -7.11 -1.63
CA ASP A 127 -3.63 -8.24 -2.17
C ASP A 127 -3.44 -8.40 -3.69
N LEU A 128 -3.47 -7.31 -4.47
CA LEU A 128 -3.22 -7.36 -5.91
C LEU A 128 -1.77 -7.78 -6.25
N ARG A 129 -0.79 -7.37 -5.44
CA ARG A 129 0.60 -7.81 -5.59
C ARG A 129 0.74 -9.30 -5.28
N ASN A 130 0.07 -9.80 -4.24
CA ASN A 130 0.06 -11.22 -3.87
C ASN A 130 -0.62 -12.11 -4.91
N GLN A 131 -1.57 -11.56 -5.68
CA GLN A 131 -2.21 -12.23 -6.82
C GLN A 131 -1.38 -12.13 -8.11
N ASP A 132 -0.18 -11.56 -8.04
CA ASP A 132 0.72 -11.31 -9.17
C ASP A 132 0.16 -10.41 -10.29
N VAL A 133 -0.89 -9.63 -10.00
CA VAL A 133 -1.54 -8.73 -10.98
C VAL A 133 -0.83 -7.37 -11.03
N PHE A 134 -0.26 -6.93 -9.91
CA PHE A 134 0.33 -5.60 -9.76
C PHE A 134 1.86 -5.68 -9.61
N GLY A 135 2.59 -5.22 -10.64
CA GLY A 135 4.04 -5.33 -10.70
C GLY A 135 4.64 -4.68 -11.95
N CYS A 136 5.97 -4.61 -11.99
CA CYS A 136 6.72 -4.08 -13.13
C CYS A 136 7.15 -5.17 -14.10
N ALA A 137 6.17 -5.86 -14.71
CA ALA A 137 6.42 -6.92 -15.68
C ALA A 137 5.34 -6.88 -16.78
N ARG A 138 5.63 -7.52 -17.92
CA ARG A 138 4.66 -7.71 -19.00
C ARG A 138 3.42 -8.46 -18.49
N GLY A 139 2.23 -8.03 -18.92
CA GLY A 139 0.95 -8.60 -18.47
C GLY A 139 0.42 -8.02 -17.15
N LYS A 140 1.16 -7.12 -16.50
CA LYS A 140 0.75 -6.41 -15.29
C LYS A 140 0.45 -4.94 -15.61
N TYR A 141 0.48 -4.09 -14.59
CA TYR A 141 0.26 -2.64 -14.70
C TYR A 141 1.52 -1.86 -14.31
N PRO A 142 2.58 -1.91 -15.14
CA PRO A 142 3.89 -1.32 -14.82
C PRO A 142 3.81 0.20 -14.59
N GLU A 143 2.99 0.94 -15.34
CA GLU A 143 2.83 2.39 -15.21
C GLU A 143 2.35 2.76 -13.80
N VAL A 144 1.28 2.11 -13.34
CA VAL A 144 0.68 2.33 -12.03
C VAL A 144 1.64 1.86 -10.92
N TYR A 145 2.34 0.76 -11.15
CA TYR A 145 3.33 0.24 -10.21
C TYR A 145 4.51 1.21 -10.02
N ILE A 146 5.05 1.75 -11.10
CA ILE A 146 6.15 2.71 -11.08
C ILE A 146 5.73 3.97 -10.30
N LEU A 147 4.55 4.53 -10.58
CA LEU A 147 4.02 5.68 -9.84
C LEU A 147 3.88 5.38 -8.35
N TYR A 148 3.38 4.20 -7.99
CA TYR A 148 3.20 3.81 -6.58
C TYR A 148 4.52 3.61 -5.84
N GLU A 149 5.53 3.02 -6.50
CA GLU A 149 6.87 2.88 -5.93
C GLU A 149 7.56 4.25 -5.77
N PHE A 150 7.39 5.18 -6.72
CA PHE A 150 7.92 6.54 -6.55
C PHE A 150 7.17 7.35 -5.51
N PHE A 151 5.87 7.13 -5.34
CA PHE A 151 5.11 7.69 -4.22
C PHE A 151 5.70 7.23 -2.88
N SER A 152 6.05 5.93 -2.79
CA SER A 152 6.71 5.36 -1.63
C SER A 152 8.13 5.92 -1.44
N LEU A 153 8.91 6.05 -2.52
CA LEU A 153 10.25 6.65 -2.50
C LEU A 153 10.22 8.09 -2.03
N ARG A 154 9.26 8.90 -2.48
CA ARG A 154 9.07 10.28 -2.05
C ARG A 154 8.95 10.36 -0.52
N LYS A 155 8.12 9.49 0.08
CA LYS A 155 7.98 9.39 1.53
C LYS A 155 9.29 9.02 2.23
N LEU A 156 10.07 8.11 1.64
CA LEU A 156 11.37 7.71 2.16
C LEU A 156 12.39 8.86 2.10
N LEU A 157 12.46 9.59 0.98
CA LEU A 157 13.32 10.76 0.81
C LEU A 157 12.99 11.87 1.82
N LEU A 158 11.70 12.15 2.03
CA LEU A 158 11.27 13.14 3.03
C LEU A 158 11.56 12.71 4.48
N ASN A 159 11.86 11.43 4.71
CA ASN A 159 12.25 10.89 6.01
C ASN A 159 13.68 10.34 6.01
N TRP A 160 14.54 10.80 5.08
CA TRP A 160 15.83 10.20 4.81
C TRP A 160 16.72 10.05 6.05
N GLY A 161 16.84 11.09 6.88
CA GLY A 161 17.65 11.07 8.10
C GLY A 161 17.17 10.09 9.18
N LYS A 162 15.94 9.58 9.07
CA LYS A 162 15.39 8.55 9.98
C LYS A 162 15.56 7.13 9.46
N LEU A 163 15.96 6.97 8.20
CA LEU A 163 16.17 5.65 7.59
C LEU A 163 17.57 5.13 7.95
N GLY A 164 17.64 3.85 8.32
CA GLY A 164 18.92 3.16 8.45
C GLY A 164 19.66 3.06 7.10
N ALA A 165 20.99 2.99 7.13
CA ALA A 165 21.83 2.97 5.94
C ALA A 165 21.45 1.86 4.94
N ASP A 166 21.09 0.67 5.43
CA ASP A 166 20.67 -0.44 4.56
C ASP A 166 19.38 -0.11 3.78
N ASN A 167 18.41 0.54 4.44
CA ASN A 167 17.17 0.97 3.81
C ASN A 167 17.41 2.11 2.81
N GLN A 168 18.35 3.01 3.12
CA GLN A 168 18.77 4.06 2.21
C GLN A 168 19.37 3.48 0.92
N ILE A 169 20.28 2.52 1.05
CA ILE A 169 20.90 1.84 -0.09
C ILE A 169 19.82 1.12 -0.92
N ALA A 170 18.97 0.32 -0.27
CA ALA A 170 17.90 -0.42 -0.95
C ALA A 170 16.92 0.51 -1.69
N ALA A 171 16.56 1.65 -1.09
CA ALA A 171 15.70 2.65 -1.70
C ALA A 171 16.33 3.26 -2.96
N MET A 172 17.62 3.65 -2.89
CA MET A 172 18.33 4.20 -4.06
C MET A 172 18.49 3.18 -5.19
N GLU A 173 18.82 1.93 -4.86
CA GLU A 173 18.96 0.88 -5.86
C GLU A 173 17.64 0.54 -6.54
N THR A 174 16.54 0.51 -5.77
CA THR A 174 15.20 0.30 -6.32
C THR A 174 14.81 1.47 -7.23
N ALA A 175 15.02 2.71 -6.77
CA ALA A 175 14.73 3.90 -7.56
C ALA A 175 15.50 3.94 -8.90
N LEU A 176 16.80 3.65 -8.87
CA LEU A 176 17.65 3.60 -10.07
C LEU A 176 17.25 2.46 -11.03
N LYS A 177 16.70 1.36 -10.53
CA LYS A 177 16.16 0.30 -11.39
C LYS A 177 14.83 0.68 -12.04
N LEU A 178 14.00 1.46 -11.35
CA LEU A 178 12.71 1.91 -11.89
C LEU A 178 12.87 3.05 -12.90
N VAL A 179 13.77 4.00 -12.63
CA VAL A 179 13.93 5.20 -13.45
C VAL A 179 14.34 4.87 -14.90
N VAL A 180 15.08 3.78 -15.10
CA VAL A 180 15.50 3.36 -16.45
C VAL A 180 14.37 2.78 -17.29
N LEU A 181 13.23 2.43 -16.69
CA LEU A 181 12.09 1.79 -17.34
C LEU A 181 11.18 2.78 -18.05
N VAL A 182 11.31 4.09 -17.78
CA VAL A 182 10.58 5.14 -18.47
C VAL A 182 11.59 6.05 -19.17
N LYS A 183 11.40 6.28 -20.47
CA LYS A 183 12.24 7.15 -21.28
C LYS A 183 11.58 8.52 -21.42
N SER A 184 12.11 9.51 -20.71
CA SER A 184 11.79 10.93 -20.89
C SER A 184 12.96 11.80 -20.40
N LEU A 185 12.96 13.10 -20.72
CA LEU A 185 13.95 14.05 -20.20
C LEU A 185 13.88 14.16 -18.67
N ALA A 186 12.67 14.17 -18.09
CA ALA A 186 12.49 14.26 -16.64
C ALA A 186 13.04 13.00 -15.92
N TYR A 187 12.81 11.82 -16.48
CA TYR A 187 13.37 10.57 -15.94
C TYR A 187 14.91 10.53 -16.02
N MET A 188 15.52 11.04 -17.08
CA MET A 188 16.98 11.14 -17.17
C MET A 188 17.56 12.12 -16.15
N ALA A 189 16.89 13.24 -15.91
CA ALA A 189 17.28 14.19 -14.86
C ALA A 189 17.19 13.54 -13.46
N LEU A 190 16.11 12.81 -13.19
CA LEU A 190 15.94 12.09 -11.93
C LEU A 190 17.04 11.04 -11.75
N GLU A 191 17.34 10.28 -12.79
CA GLU A 191 18.41 9.28 -12.78
C GLU A 191 19.77 9.90 -12.43
N ALA A 192 20.11 11.05 -13.02
CA ALA A 192 21.35 11.76 -12.71
C ALA A 192 21.41 12.19 -11.23
N HIS A 193 20.31 12.72 -10.70
CA HIS A 193 20.21 13.09 -9.28
C HIS A 193 20.34 11.88 -8.34
N LEU A 194 19.68 10.76 -8.67
CA LEU A 194 19.74 9.53 -7.89
C LEU A 194 21.14 8.89 -7.93
N ARG A 195 21.84 8.95 -9.07
CA ARG A 195 23.24 8.50 -9.18
C ARG A 195 24.17 9.33 -8.32
N ALA A 196 24.07 10.66 -8.41
CA ALA A 196 24.86 11.56 -7.58
C ALA A 196 24.59 11.36 -6.08
N ALA A 197 23.32 11.12 -5.71
CA ALA A 197 22.92 10.75 -4.36
C ALA A 197 23.53 9.43 -3.88
N LYS A 198 23.56 8.41 -4.75
CA LYS A 198 24.19 7.10 -4.45
C LYS A 198 25.70 7.22 -4.23
N GLU A 199 26.39 8.06 -4.99
CA GLU A 199 27.82 8.30 -4.84
C GLU A 199 28.17 9.11 -3.58
N LYS A 200 27.29 10.03 -3.17
CA LYS A 200 27.49 10.91 -2.00
C LYS A 200 26.28 10.84 -1.04
N PRO A 201 26.04 9.69 -0.36
CA PRO A 201 24.86 9.51 0.50
C PRO A 201 24.73 10.56 1.61
N GLN A 202 25.85 11.05 2.13
CA GLN A 202 25.92 12.10 3.16
C GLN A 202 25.43 13.48 2.70
N LEU A 203 25.30 13.70 1.39
CA LEU A 203 24.78 14.94 0.82
C LEU A 203 23.30 14.87 0.45
N VAL A 204 22.70 13.68 0.50
CA VAL A 204 21.29 13.47 0.11
C VAL A 204 20.37 14.34 0.93
N GLU A 205 20.56 14.41 2.25
CA GLU A 205 19.73 15.23 3.15
C GLU A 205 19.70 16.71 2.73
N LYS A 206 20.81 17.23 2.19
CA LYS A 206 20.92 18.61 1.69
C LYS A 206 20.28 18.80 0.32
N SER A 207 20.13 17.74 -0.47
CA SER A 207 19.56 17.78 -1.82
C SER A 207 18.17 17.14 -1.93
N VAL A 208 17.57 16.68 -0.82
CA VAL A 208 16.25 16.01 -0.80
C VAL A 208 15.21 16.82 -1.56
N THR A 209 15.11 18.13 -1.33
CA THR A 209 14.13 18.99 -2.00
C THR A 209 14.27 18.95 -3.53
N ASN A 210 15.50 18.97 -4.04
CA ASN A 210 15.77 18.92 -5.48
C ASN A 210 15.46 17.54 -6.05
N ILE A 211 15.82 16.47 -5.33
CA ILE A 211 15.51 15.08 -5.75
C ILE A 211 14.00 14.87 -5.78
N VAL A 212 13.28 15.34 -4.76
CA VAL A 212 11.81 15.22 -4.67
C VAL A 212 11.13 16.02 -5.78
N ALA A 213 11.55 17.25 -6.05
CA ALA A 213 10.99 18.03 -7.16
C ALA A 213 11.22 17.36 -8.52
N CYS A 214 12.42 16.80 -8.73
CA CYS A 214 12.73 16.05 -9.95
C CYS A 214 11.91 14.75 -10.05
N LEU A 215 11.67 14.08 -8.92
CA LEU A 215 10.82 12.90 -8.83
C LEU A 215 9.36 13.22 -9.18
N ASP A 216 8.81 14.28 -8.59
CA ASP A 216 7.42 14.71 -8.82
C ASP A 216 7.22 15.04 -10.33
N GLN A 217 8.19 15.74 -10.94
CA GLN A 217 8.18 16.02 -12.38
C GLN A 217 8.34 14.77 -13.26
N ALA A 218 9.21 13.83 -12.88
CA ALA A 218 9.36 12.56 -13.60
C ALA A 218 8.06 11.74 -13.52
N CYS A 219 7.40 11.69 -12.37
CA CYS A 219 6.14 10.96 -12.22
C CYS A 219 5.06 11.51 -13.17
N CYS A 220 5.03 12.83 -13.38
CA CYS A 220 4.15 13.49 -14.36
C CYS A 220 4.39 13.05 -15.81
N ASP A 221 5.59 12.56 -16.15
CA ASP A 221 5.95 12.06 -17.48
C ASP A 221 5.65 10.56 -17.66
N THR A 222 5.25 9.84 -16.61
CA THR A 222 4.95 8.40 -16.71
C THR A 222 3.76 8.20 -17.65
N PRO A 223 3.84 7.34 -18.68
CA PRO A 223 2.75 7.10 -19.62
C PRO A 223 1.51 6.57 -18.91
N TYR A 224 0.33 6.79 -19.48
CA TYR A 224 -0.93 6.34 -18.90
C TYR A 224 -1.08 4.82 -18.98
N GLY A 225 -1.37 4.16 -17.85
CA GLY A 225 -1.84 2.77 -17.84
C GLY A 225 -3.32 2.67 -18.20
N PHE A 226 -4.12 3.65 -17.76
CA PHE A 226 -5.55 3.79 -18.04
C PHE A 226 -5.83 5.12 -18.73
N PHE A 227 -5.46 5.20 -20.02
CA PHE A 227 -5.57 6.41 -20.84
C PHE A 227 -6.96 7.07 -20.75
N SER A 228 -8.03 6.30 -20.99
CA SER A 228 -9.41 6.82 -21.05
C SER A 228 -9.91 7.45 -19.75
N VAL A 229 -9.37 7.04 -18.60
CA VAL A 229 -9.74 7.63 -17.30
C VAL A 229 -8.92 8.90 -17.08
N CYS A 230 -7.59 8.79 -17.20
CA CYS A 230 -6.68 9.87 -16.87
C CYS A 230 -6.79 11.07 -17.83
N CYS A 231 -6.94 10.82 -19.14
CA CYS A 231 -7.00 11.88 -20.14
C CYS A 231 -8.23 12.78 -20.01
N ASN A 232 -9.31 12.28 -19.40
CA ASN A 232 -10.55 13.00 -19.22
C ASN A 232 -10.56 13.77 -17.89
N VAL A 233 -10.12 13.14 -16.81
CA VAL A 233 -10.20 13.74 -15.47
C VAL A 233 -9.07 14.73 -15.21
N ILE A 234 -7.83 14.42 -15.58
CA ILE A 234 -6.69 15.26 -15.20
C ILE A 234 -6.78 16.67 -15.79
N PRO A 235 -7.09 16.86 -17.09
CA PRO A 235 -7.22 18.21 -17.65
C PRO A 235 -8.41 19.00 -17.07
N ALA A 236 -9.45 18.32 -16.58
CA ALA A 236 -10.57 19.00 -15.92
C ALA A 236 -10.19 19.59 -14.57
N VAL A 237 -9.31 18.91 -13.81
CA VAL A 237 -8.83 19.37 -12.50
C VAL A 237 -7.57 20.24 -12.60
N HIS A 238 -6.68 19.94 -13.55
CA HIS A 238 -5.44 20.66 -13.83
C HIS A 238 -5.35 21.04 -15.33
N PRO A 239 -6.02 22.12 -15.76
CA PRO A 239 -6.09 22.50 -17.18
C PRO A 239 -4.74 22.80 -17.86
N HIS A 240 -3.72 23.15 -17.07
CA HIS A 240 -2.38 23.44 -17.58
C HIS A 240 -1.50 22.19 -17.74
N TYR A 241 -1.94 21.04 -17.21
CA TYR A 241 -1.18 19.80 -17.32
C TYR A 241 -1.15 19.33 -18.78
N ARG A 242 0.05 19.14 -19.29
CA ARG A 242 0.29 18.50 -20.58
C ARG A 242 0.42 17.00 -20.35
N SER A 243 -0.29 16.20 -21.14
CA SER A 243 -0.24 14.74 -21.10
C SER A 243 1.20 14.20 -21.01
N PRO A 244 1.40 13.04 -20.37
CA PRO A 244 2.72 12.47 -20.16
C PRO A 244 3.42 12.20 -21.49
N VAL A 245 4.70 12.58 -21.59
CA VAL A 245 5.51 12.41 -22.80
C VAL A 245 6.46 11.20 -22.73
N GLY A 246 6.57 10.56 -21.57
CA GLY A 246 7.43 9.41 -21.37
C GLY A 246 6.93 8.15 -22.08
N LYS A 247 7.86 7.24 -22.38
CA LYS A 247 7.56 5.94 -22.97
C LYS A 247 8.12 4.83 -22.10
N LEU A 248 7.35 3.76 -21.89
CA LEU A 248 7.87 2.57 -21.22
C LEU A 248 8.95 1.91 -22.08
N ALA A 249 9.90 1.27 -21.42
CA ALA A 249 10.91 0.44 -22.05
C ALA A 249 10.23 -0.71 -22.85
N PRO A 250 10.76 -1.10 -24.02
CA PRO A 250 10.15 -2.10 -24.90
C PRO A 250 9.84 -3.43 -24.22
N GLU A 251 10.65 -3.82 -23.23
CA GLU A 251 10.50 -5.05 -22.44
C GLU A 251 9.18 -5.12 -21.66
N LEU A 252 8.54 -3.97 -21.42
CA LEU A 252 7.28 -3.86 -20.68
C LEU A 252 6.06 -3.66 -21.59
N VAL A 253 6.25 -3.43 -22.90
CA VAL A 253 5.14 -3.15 -23.83
C VAL A 253 4.44 -4.45 -24.23
N LEU A 254 3.12 -4.50 -24.03
CA LEU A 254 2.28 -5.58 -24.55
C LEU A 254 2.26 -5.50 -26.09
N LYS A 255 2.74 -6.55 -26.77
CA LYS A 255 2.26 -6.83 -28.13
C LYS A 255 0.84 -7.38 -28.02
N GLU A 256 -0.09 -6.76 -28.75
CA GLU A 256 -1.44 -7.29 -28.99
C GLU A 256 -1.31 -8.58 -29.81
N GLU A 257 -1.24 -9.72 -29.13
CA GLU A 257 -1.38 -11.03 -29.78
C GLU A 257 -2.30 -11.88 -28.90
N GLY A 258 -3.39 -12.36 -29.51
CA GLY A 258 -4.47 -13.07 -28.83
C GLY A 258 -4.13 -14.51 -28.46
N GLY A 259 -5.07 -15.13 -27.75
CA GLY A 259 -5.13 -16.57 -27.55
C GLY A 259 -4.97 -16.98 -26.10
N GLU A 260 -6.07 -17.49 -25.55
CA GLU A 260 -6.23 -18.17 -24.27
C GLU A 260 -5.17 -19.26 -24.03
N THR A 261 -4.77 -19.46 -22.77
CA THR A 261 -5.06 -20.71 -22.03
C THR A 261 -4.63 -20.61 -20.57
N ASP A 262 -5.56 -21.08 -19.75
CA ASP A 262 -5.55 -21.26 -18.31
C ASP A 262 -4.72 -22.51 -17.96
N ASP A 263 -3.86 -22.43 -16.93
CA ASP A 263 -3.78 -23.49 -15.91
C ASP A 263 -2.90 -23.06 -14.71
N ASP A 264 -3.50 -23.17 -13.54
CA ASP A 264 -2.97 -22.84 -12.23
C ASP A 264 -1.86 -23.81 -11.79
N ASN A 265 -0.75 -23.28 -11.25
CA ASN A 265 0.01 -24.02 -10.24
C ASN A 265 0.58 -23.13 -9.14
N ILE A 266 0.27 -23.57 -7.92
CA ILE A 266 0.43 -22.93 -6.62
C ILE A 266 1.86 -23.16 -6.12
N THR A 267 2.55 -22.09 -5.67
CA THR A 267 3.33 -22.10 -4.43
C THR A 267 3.73 -20.69 -4.00
N SER A 268 3.35 -20.33 -2.78
CA SER A 268 3.56 -19.05 -2.12
C SER A 268 4.96 -18.93 -1.50
N PRO A 269 5.60 -17.74 -1.58
CA PRO A 269 6.48 -17.28 -0.52
C PRO A 269 6.17 -15.84 -0.07
N GLU A 270 5.60 -15.79 1.13
CA GLU A 270 5.81 -14.90 2.29
C GLU A 270 6.73 -13.64 2.19
N ASP A 271 6.16 -12.54 2.72
CA ASP A 271 6.68 -11.51 3.63
C ASP A 271 7.81 -10.51 3.23
N GLU A 272 7.49 -9.24 3.57
CA GLU A 272 8.33 -8.08 3.90
C GLU A 272 9.42 -7.60 2.93
N PHE A 273 9.11 -7.04 1.75
CA PHE A 273 10.18 -6.30 1.05
C PHE A 273 9.69 -5.12 0.20
N VAL A 274 9.90 -3.92 0.74
CA VAL A 274 10.33 -2.76 -0.06
C VAL A 274 11.81 -3.01 -0.35
N GLY A 275 12.14 -3.53 -1.53
CA GLY A 275 13.52 -3.83 -1.93
C GLY A 275 13.80 -5.24 -2.45
N ARG A 276 12.83 -6.16 -2.50
CA ARG A 276 12.98 -7.43 -3.24
C ARG A 276 12.74 -7.17 -4.72
N VAL A 277 13.86 -6.78 -5.34
CA VAL A 277 14.43 -7.41 -6.54
C VAL A 277 13.41 -7.91 -7.56
N ILE A 278 13.26 -7.09 -8.61
CA ILE A 278 12.88 -7.48 -9.97
C ILE A 278 13.32 -8.93 -10.23
N GLY A 279 12.36 -9.78 -10.58
CA GLY A 279 12.50 -11.23 -10.76
C GLY A 279 13.46 -11.64 -11.87
N LEU A 280 14.76 -11.43 -11.68
CA LEU A 280 15.82 -12.14 -12.38
C LEU A 280 16.45 -13.12 -11.40
N ALA A 281 16.04 -14.36 -11.55
CA ALA A 281 16.43 -15.50 -10.74
C ALA A 281 17.96 -15.65 -10.66
N HIS A 282 18.52 -15.52 -9.47
CA HIS A 282 19.72 -16.28 -9.10
C HIS A 282 19.64 -16.69 -7.62
N PRO A 283 19.35 -17.97 -7.34
CA PRO A 283 19.43 -18.52 -5.99
C PRO A 283 20.90 -18.61 -5.60
N LEU A 284 21.36 -17.67 -4.76
CA LEU A 284 22.68 -17.77 -4.15
C LEU A 284 22.69 -18.98 -3.20
N SER A 285 23.35 -20.02 -3.68
CA SER A 285 23.59 -21.27 -3.00
C SER A 285 24.29 -21.02 -1.66
N LYS A 286 23.63 -21.44 -0.57
CA LYS A 286 24.23 -21.57 0.77
C LYS A 286 25.35 -22.62 0.71
N LYS A 287 26.57 -22.16 0.48
CA LYS A 287 27.78 -22.97 0.69
C LYS A 287 27.94 -23.18 2.20
N ARG A 288 27.64 -24.40 2.67
CA ARG A 288 27.90 -24.85 4.04
C ARG A 288 29.42 -24.80 4.29
N MET A 289 29.88 -23.83 5.06
CA MET A 289 31.19 -23.88 5.72
C MET A 289 30.97 -24.46 7.12
N MET A 290 31.13 -25.77 7.22
CA MET A 290 31.46 -26.43 8.48
C MET A 290 32.99 -26.46 8.61
N ASP A 291 33.43 -26.54 9.86
CA ASP A 291 34.78 -26.82 10.34
C ASP A 291 35.75 -25.65 10.44
N ARG A 292 35.66 -24.96 11.59
CA ARG A 292 36.78 -24.26 12.21
C ARG A 292 36.89 -24.69 13.68
N PRO A 293 37.88 -25.51 14.05
CA PRO A 293 38.31 -25.65 15.43
C PRO A 293 39.41 -24.63 15.74
N GLU A 294 39.08 -23.79 16.72
CA GLU A 294 39.90 -23.32 17.84
C GLU A 294 41.40 -22.99 17.71
N SER A 295 41.68 -21.82 18.28
CA SER A 295 42.79 -21.50 19.20
C SER A 295 44.15 -21.07 18.63
N ARG A 296 44.45 -19.77 18.82
CA ARG A 296 45.69 -19.16 19.36
C ARG A 296 45.56 -17.63 19.19
N GLN A 297 45.13 -16.95 20.24
CA GLN A 297 45.95 -16.23 21.23
C GLN A 297 46.71 -15.01 20.68
N ALA A 298 46.37 -13.88 21.30
CA ALA A 298 47.20 -12.74 21.67
C ALA A 298 47.70 -11.82 20.54
N GLN A 299 47.16 -10.60 20.49
CA GLN A 299 47.77 -9.38 21.07
C GLN A 299 47.05 -8.11 20.59
N GLY A 300 46.97 -7.10 21.45
CA GLY A 300 47.05 -5.70 20.99
C GLY A 300 45.77 -4.86 20.99
N ALA A 301 45.34 -4.45 22.17
CA ALA A 301 44.93 -3.07 22.51
C ALA A 301 44.19 -2.20 21.47
N ARG A 302 42.90 -1.93 21.75
CA ARG A 302 42.34 -0.56 21.86
C ARG A 302 40.96 -0.64 22.52
N GLN A 303 41.00 -0.54 23.84
CA GLN A 303 39.87 -0.58 24.76
C GLN A 303 39.07 0.73 24.63
N ARG A 304 38.06 0.75 23.76
CA ARG A 304 37.02 1.79 23.77
C ARG A 304 35.92 1.34 24.72
N HIS A 305 35.99 1.84 25.95
CA HIS A 305 34.91 1.79 26.92
C HIS A 305 33.67 2.46 26.31
N THR A 306 32.71 1.65 25.89
CA THR A 306 31.33 2.10 25.71
C THR A 306 30.55 1.41 26.81
N ASP A 307 30.29 2.15 27.88
CA ASP A 307 29.36 1.75 28.94
C ASP A 307 27.98 1.58 28.30
N LYS A 308 27.71 0.34 27.87
CA LYS A 308 26.37 -0.08 27.47
C LYS A 308 25.53 -0.07 28.74
N VAL A 309 24.85 1.06 28.96
CA VAL A 309 23.67 1.18 29.81
C VAL A 309 22.76 0.00 29.44
N LYS A 310 22.79 -1.06 30.25
CA LYS A 310 21.90 -2.19 30.11
C LYS A 310 20.51 -1.62 30.35
N LYS A 311 19.78 -1.33 29.27
CA LYS A 311 18.37 -0.96 29.34
C LYS A 311 17.68 -2.11 30.05
N GLU A 312 17.28 -1.86 31.28
CA GLU A 312 16.51 -2.78 32.09
C GLU A 312 15.17 -2.96 31.37
N HIS A 313 15.05 -4.07 30.64
CA HIS A 313 13.83 -4.39 29.93
C HIS A 313 12.86 -5.05 30.89
N ASN A 314 11.58 -4.65 30.84
CA ASN A 314 10.55 -5.23 31.69
C ASN A 314 10.41 -6.74 31.39
N VAL A 315 10.33 -7.55 32.45
CA VAL A 315 10.10 -8.99 32.31
C VAL A 315 8.65 -9.23 31.85
N CYS A 316 8.46 -10.15 30.90
CA CYS A 316 7.13 -10.53 30.45
C CYS A 316 6.38 -11.31 31.55
N CYS A 317 5.19 -10.83 31.95
CA CYS A 317 4.44 -11.42 33.07
C CYS A 317 3.44 -12.52 32.69
N SER A 318 3.40 -12.94 31.41
CA SER A 318 2.49 -14.00 30.97
C SER A 318 3.00 -15.38 31.37
N LYS A 319 2.09 -16.25 31.80
CA LYS A 319 2.37 -17.67 32.07
C LYS A 319 2.84 -18.44 30.84
N TYR A 320 2.57 -17.94 29.63
CA TYR A 320 2.96 -18.56 28.37
C TYR A 320 4.43 -18.32 28.01
N HIS A 321 5.12 -17.42 28.71
CA HIS A 321 6.45 -16.97 28.33
C HIS A 321 7.49 -18.08 28.38
N THR A 322 7.52 -18.84 29.46
CA THR A 322 8.47 -19.95 29.67
C THR A 322 8.31 -21.08 28.65
N GLN A 323 7.12 -21.24 28.07
CA GLN A 323 6.80 -22.36 27.19
C GLN A 323 6.91 -22.02 25.70
N TYR A 324 6.53 -20.80 25.30
CA TYR A 324 6.37 -20.43 23.88
C TYR A 324 7.21 -19.23 23.44
N SER A 325 7.97 -18.61 24.35
CA SER A 325 8.83 -17.48 24.04
C SER A 325 10.29 -17.80 24.38
N ALA A 326 11.21 -17.16 23.67
CA ALA A 326 12.62 -17.18 24.07
C ALA A 326 12.81 -16.37 25.36
N PRO A 327 13.71 -16.80 26.28
CA PRO A 327 13.94 -16.14 27.56
C PRO A 327 14.54 -14.75 27.42
N GLU A 328 15.19 -14.43 26.29
CA GLU A 328 15.70 -13.07 26.05
C GLU A 328 14.60 -12.08 25.67
N ARG A 329 13.39 -12.54 25.32
CA ARG A 329 12.30 -11.63 24.90
C ARG A 329 11.68 -10.96 26.12
N HIS A 330 11.42 -9.68 26.00
CA HIS A 330 10.93 -8.86 27.09
C HIS A 330 9.63 -8.15 26.72
N ALA A 331 8.93 -7.70 27.76
CA ALA A 331 7.80 -6.80 27.67
C ALA A 331 8.28 -5.39 27.28
N SER A 332 7.45 -4.64 26.56
CA SER A 332 7.71 -3.22 26.34
C SER A 332 7.29 -2.42 27.57
N LYS A 333 7.59 -1.12 27.60
CA LYS A 333 7.16 -0.24 28.71
C LYS A 333 5.64 -0.13 28.82
N GLU A 334 4.94 -0.17 27.69
CA GLU A 334 3.48 -0.01 27.65
C GLU A 334 2.73 -1.35 27.52
N CYS A 335 3.42 -2.46 27.27
CA CYS A 335 2.82 -3.77 27.17
C CYS A 335 3.53 -4.75 28.10
N GLN A 336 2.82 -5.23 29.12
CA GLN A 336 3.31 -6.19 30.12
C GLN A 336 3.66 -7.58 29.56
N PHE A 337 3.44 -7.82 28.27
CA PHE A 337 3.72 -9.06 27.58
C PHE A 337 4.68 -8.84 26.40
N CYS A 338 5.55 -9.81 26.11
CA CYS A 338 6.19 -9.86 24.80
C CYS A 338 5.15 -10.15 23.69
N VAL A 339 5.50 -9.93 22.42
CA VAL A 339 4.56 -10.09 21.30
C VAL A 339 3.85 -11.46 21.27
N VAL A 340 4.59 -12.55 21.49
CA VAL A 340 4.05 -13.92 21.48
C VAL A 340 3.07 -14.11 22.62
N CYS A 341 3.47 -13.71 23.82
CA CYS A 341 2.65 -13.85 25.01
C CYS A 341 1.39 -12.99 24.92
N HIS A 342 1.47 -11.77 24.38
CA HIS A 342 0.30 -10.92 24.21
C HIS A 342 -0.74 -11.58 23.31
N MET A 343 -0.31 -12.14 22.17
CA MET A 343 -1.20 -12.90 21.29
C MET A 343 -1.82 -14.11 22.00
N MET A 344 -1.01 -14.86 22.76
CA MET A 344 -1.47 -16.02 23.52
C MET A 344 -2.49 -15.63 24.60
N GLU A 345 -2.30 -14.52 25.29
CA GLU A 345 -3.24 -13.99 26.29
C GLU A 345 -4.57 -13.59 25.64
N ILE A 346 -4.56 -12.96 24.46
CA ILE A 346 -5.79 -12.65 23.71
C ILE A 346 -6.52 -13.95 23.34
N LEU A 347 -5.80 -14.89 22.70
CA LEU A 347 -6.43 -16.08 22.13
C LEU A 347 -6.88 -17.07 23.22
N PHE A 348 -6.07 -17.33 24.23
CA PHE A 348 -6.31 -18.42 25.18
C PHE A 348 -6.76 -17.97 26.56
N ASN A 349 -6.58 -16.71 26.93
CA ASN A 349 -7.02 -16.18 28.22
C ASN A 349 -8.11 -15.11 28.09
N GLY A 350 -8.52 -14.75 26.87
CA GLY A 350 -9.53 -13.73 26.62
C GLY A 350 -9.08 -12.33 27.01
N TYR A 351 -7.78 -12.05 26.98
CA TYR A 351 -7.25 -10.72 27.28
C TYR A 351 -7.76 -9.69 26.26
N THR A 352 -8.37 -8.60 26.72
CA THR A 352 -9.06 -7.62 25.86
C THR A 352 -8.41 -6.24 25.84
N LYS A 353 -7.42 -5.97 26.70
CA LYS A 353 -6.79 -4.64 26.74
C LYS A 353 -5.99 -4.43 25.45
N LYS A 354 -6.23 -3.30 24.79
CA LYS A 354 -5.53 -2.96 23.55
C LYS A 354 -4.06 -2.66 23.83
N CYS A 355 -3.20 -3.13 22.93
CA CYS A 355 -1.79 -2.79 22.91
C CYS A 355 -1.52 -1.63 21.95
N CYS A 356 -0.78 -0.61 22.39
CA CYS A 356 -0.29 0.46 21.51
C CYS A 356 0.69 -0.05 20.44
N TRP A 357 1.37 -1.17 20.68
CA TRP A 357 2.31 -1.81 19.74
C TRP A 357 1.62 -2.69 18.69
N GLY A 358 0.27 -2.75 18.71
CA GLY A 358 -0.49 -3.54 17.76
C GLY A 358 -0.12 -5.01 17.79
N HIS A 359 -0.01 -5.61 18.98
CA HIS A 359 0.30 -7.04 19.21
C HIS A 359 -0.88 -7.98 18.89
N ASP A 360 -1.86 -7.53 18.11
CA ASP A 360 -3.04 -8.33 17.79
C ASP A 360 -2.66 -9.62 17.04
N PRO A 361 -3.37 -10.72 17.30
CA PRO A 361 -3.13 -11.98 16.62
C PRO A 361 -3.51 -11.88 15.14
N SER A 362 -2.62 -12.35 14.28
CA SER A 362 -2.86 -12.55 12.86
C SER A 362 -2.38 -13.93 12.45
N GLU A 363 -2.87 -14.46 11.32
CA GLU A 363 -2.43 -15.76 10.80
C GLU A 363 -0.92 -15.79 10.62
N ASN A 364 -0.34 -14.74 10.02
CA ASN A 364 1.11 -14.63 9.80
C ASN A 364 1.88 -14.66 11.12
N ARG A 365 1.44 -13.93 12.15
CA ARG A 365 2.14 -13.94 13.44
C ARG A 365 1.99 -15.26 14.18
N ILE A 366 0.81 -15.90 14.08
CA ILE A 366 0.57 -17.23 14.64
C ILE A 366 1.49 -18.24 13.95
N ALA A 367 1.58 -18.21 12.62
CA ALA A 367 2.51 -19.05 11.87
C ALA A 367 3.96 -18.78 12.26
N PHE A 368 4.39 -17.52 12.27
CA PHE A 368 5.76 -17.17 12.57
C PHE A 368 6.21 -17.59 13.99
N HIS A 369 5.34 -17.43 14.99
CA HIS A 369 5.70 -17.72 16.39
C HIS A 369 5.33 -19.11 16.87
N LEU A 370 4.26 -19.70 16.36
CA LEU A 370 3.67 -20.93 16.91
C LEU A 370 3.81 -22.15 15.99
N LYS A 371 4.31 -22.02 14.75
CA LYS A 371 4.48 -23.16 13.81
C LYS A 371 5.32 -24.30 14.37
N ARG A 372 6.21 -24.04 15.34
CA ARG A 372 7.00 -25.07 16.06
C ARG A 372 6.20 -25.87 17.10
N TYR A 373 4.95 -25.46 17.38
CA TYR A 373 4.04 -26.08 18.35
C TYR A 373 2.72 -26.45 17.64
N PRO A 374 2.66 -27.53 16.83
CA PRO A 374 1.56 -27.79 15.89
C PRO A 374 0.16 -27.75 16.53
N ARG A 375 -0.01 -28.40 17.69
CA ARG A 375 -1.30 -28.41 18.40
C ARG A 375 -1.74 -27.03 18.86
N VAL A 376 -0.81 -26.19 19.32
CA VAL A 376 -1.09 -24.83 19.78
C VAL A 376 -1.34 -23.92 18.58
N TYR A 377 -0.60 -24.11 17.49
CA TYR A 377 -0.78 -23.41 16.22
C TYR A 377 -2.20 -23.62 15.66
N GLU A 378 -2.64 -24.87 15.54
CA GLU A 378 -3.99 -25.20 15.07
C GLU A 378 -5.07 -24.60 15.97
N ALA A 379 -4.93 -24.76 17.30
CA ALA A 379 -5.86 -24.19 18.26
C ALA A 379 -5.89 -22.65 18.19
N ALA A 380 -4.74 -22.01 17.97
CA ALA A 380 -4.64 -20.56 17.84
C ALA A 380 -5.36 -20.06 16.57
N LEU A 381 -5.22 -20.75 15.43
CA LEU A 381 -5.94 -20.41 14.20
C LEU A 381 -7.46 -20.56 14.35
N GLN A 382 -7.92 -21.67 14.94
CA GLN A 382 -9.35 -21.88 15.20
C GLN A 382 -9.93 -20.80 16.10
N ARG A 383 -9.20 -20.41 17.15
CA ARG A 383 -9.63 -19.35 18.08
C ARG A 383 -9.56 -17.97 17.45
N LEU A 384 -8.56 -17.70 16.60
CA LEU A 384 -8.50 -16.47 15.81
C LEU A 384 -9.72 -16.32 14.90
N ALA A 385 -10.14 -17.39 14.23
CA ALA A 385 -11.34 -17.39 13.39
C ALA A 385 -12.60 -17.04 14.20
N LYS A 386 -12.80 -17.66 15.37
CA LYS A 386 -13.90 -17.35 16.29
C LYS A 386 -13.85 -15.90 16.78
N TRP A 387 -12.66 -15.41 17.17
CA TRP A 387 -12.48 -14.05 17.64
C TRP A 387 -12.80 -13.00 16.56
N ARG A 388 -12.40 -13.25 15.30
CA ARG A 388 -12.73 -12.37 14.16
C ARG A 388 -14.23 -12.29 13.90
N GLN A 389 -14.95 -13.39 14.12
CA GLN A 389 -16.42 -13.43 14.08
C GLN A 389 -17.09 -12.69 15.25
N GLY A 390 -16.32 -12.12 16.17
CA GLY A 390 -16.83 -11.41 17.35
C GLY A 390 -17.23 -12.33 18.50
N VAL A 391 -16.90 -13.63 18.42
CA VAL A 391 -17.16 -14.58 19.49
C VAL A 391 -16.20 -14.32 20.65
N SER A 392 -16.74 -14.07 21.85
CA SER A 392 -15.94 -13.96 23.07
C SER A 392 -15.21 -15.28 23.34
N LEU A 393 -13.90 -15.19 23.58
CA LEU A 393 -13.02 -16.33 23.77
C LEU A 393 -12.88 -16.65 25.27
N PRO A 394 -13.53 -17.70 25.81
CA PRO A 394 -13.40 -18.04 27.22
C PRO A 394 -11.98 -18.56 27.53
N PRO A 395 -11.45 -18.33 28.74
CA PRO A 395 -10.13 -18.84 29.13
C PRO A 395 -10.02 -20.37 28.99
N CYS A 396 -8.96 -20.84 28.36
CA CYS A 396 -8.63 -22.27 28.29
C CYS A 396 -8.03 -22.73 29.63
N LYS A 397 -8.71 -23.66 30.32
CA LYS A 397 -8.24 -24.24 31.61
C LYS A 397 -6.96 -25.06 31.45
N SER A 398 -6.79 -25.74 30.32
CA SER A 398 -5.47 -26.18 29.84
C SER A 398 -5.37 -25.87 28.35
N ILE A 399 -4.18 -25.46 27.91
CA ILE A 399 -3.80 -25.52 26.48
C ILE A 399 -3.03 -26.84 26.31
N PHE A 400 -3.54 -27.91 26.93
CA PHE A 400 -2.89 -29.20 27.20
C PHE A 400 -2.10 -29.24 28.51
#